data_AF-A0A3B9VUC9-F1
#
_entry.id   AF-A0A3B9VUC9-F1
#
_cell.length_a   1.000
_cell.length_b   1.000
_cell.length_c   1.000
_cell.angle_alpha   90.00
_cell.angle_beta   90.00
_cell.angle_gamma   90.00
#
_symmetry.space_group_name_H-M   'P 1'
#
loop_
_entity.id
_entity.type
_entity.pdbx_description
1 polymer ?
#
loop_
_entity_poly.entity_id
_entity_poly.type
_entity_poly.pdbx_seq_one_letter_code
_entity_poly.pdbx_strand_id
1 'polypeptide(L)' 'MKSLAELQALRDSMKGKIGVRDDAEGNIRVVVGMATCGIAAGARPVLAAFTDEVSKRNLQNVTIAQTGCIGICQ' A
#
# COMPACT_ATOMS: atom_id res chain seq x y z
N MET A 1 24.44 -31.20 -1.55
CA MET A 1 23.68 -30.58 -0.43
C MET A 1 24.16 -29.15 -0.29
N LYS A 2 23.32 -28.15 -0.59
CA LYS A 2 23.67 -26.73 -0.35
C LYS A 2 23.74 -26.50 1.15
N SER A 3 24.80 -25.82 1.58
CA SER A 3 25.25 -25.79 2.97
C SER A 3 24.27 -25.01 3.87
N LEU A 4 24.22 -25.36 5.16
CA LEU A 4 23.40 -24.66 6.16
C LEU A 4 23.70 -23.15 6.23
N ALA A 5 24.95 -22.78 5.93
CA ALA A 5 25.41 -21.40 5.89
C ALA A 5 24.79 -20.60 4.73
N GLU A 6 24.65 -21.19 3.55
CA GLU A 6 23.99 -20.53 2.40
C GLU A 6 22.50 -20.30 2.66
N LEU A 7 21.84 -21.26 3.33
CA LEU A 7 20.43 -21.12 3.72
C LEU A 7 20.23 -20.05 4.80
N GLN A 8 21.19 -19.86 5.70
CA GLN A 8 21.17 -18.78 6.69
C GLN A 8 21.37 -17.41 6.03
N ALA A 9 22.36 -17.27 5.14
CA ALA A 9 22.61 -16.03 4.41
C ALA A 9 21.41 -15.61 3.53
N LEU A 10 20.74 -16.58 2.91
CA LEU A 10 19.52 -16.33 2.15
C LEU A 10 18.34 -15.90 3.05
N ARG A 11 18.20 -16.51 4.24
CA ARG A 11 17.20 -16.13 5.24
C ARG A 11 17.43 -14.71 5.77
N ASP A 12 18.66 -14.33 6.09
CA ASP A 12 19.00 -12.97 6.54
C ASP A 12 18.74 -11.93 5.44
N SER A 13 19.13 -12.25 4.20
CA SER A 13 18.86 -11.40 3.03
C SER A 13 17.36 -11.24 2.75
N MET A 14 16.55 -12.26 3.04
CA MET A 14 15.09 -12.20 2.90
C MET A 14 14.43 -11.46 4.06
N LYS A 15 14.89 -11.62 5.30
CA LYS A 15 14.39 -10.87 6.46
C LYS A 15 14.55 -9.36 6.28
N GLY A 16 15.70 -8.91 5.79
CA GLY A 16 15.94 -7.49 5.50
C GLY A 16 15.02 -6.91 4.41
N LYS A 17 14.56 -7.74 3.46
CA LYS A 17 13.64 -7.30 2.39
C LYS A 17 12.16 -7.33 2.79
N ILE A 18 11.81 -8.08 3.83
CA ILE A 18 10.42 -8.21 4.31
C ILE A 18 10.03 -7.03 5.20
N GLY A 19 10.97 -6.49 6.00
CA GLY A 19 10.70 -5.36 6.91
C GLY A 19 10.68 -3.97 6.25
N VAL A 20 11.19 -3.81 5.03
CA VAL A 20 11.36 -2.50 4.36
C VAL A 20 10.09 -2.06 3.59
N ARG A 21 9.00 -2.84 3.68
CA ARG A 21 7.76 -2.54 2.94
C ARG A 21 6.75 -1.69 3.71
N ASP A 22 6.92 -1.47 5.02
CA ASP A 22 5.88 -0.81 5.81
C ASP A 22 6.06 0.71 5.93
N ASP A 23 7.27 1.24 6.11
CA ASP A 23 7.45 2.66 6.40
C ASP A 23 8.78 3.17 5.86
N ALA A 24 8.86 3.42 4.55
CA ALA A 24 9.88 4.35 4.08
C ALA A 24 9.51 5.72 4.68
N GLU A 25 10.29 6.20 5.65
CA GLU A 25 10.12 7.52 6.27
C GLU A 25 9.81 8.57 5.19
N GLY A 26 8.55 9.03 5.13
CA GLY A 26 8.07 10.00 4.14
C GLY A 26 7.08 9.49 3.09
N ASN A 27 6.77 8.19 3.02
CA ASN A 27 5.74 7.66 2.11
C ASN A 27 4.35 7.70 2.76
N ILE A 28 3.44 8.47 2.17
CA ILE A 28 2.05 8.61 2.60
C ILE A 28 1.22 7.59 1.86
N ARG A 29 0.58 6.68 2.60
CA ARG A 29 -0.33 5.69 2.02
C ARG A 29 -1.79 6.13 2.18
N VAL A 30 -2.46 6.38 1.06
CA VAL A 30 -3.88 6.71 1.02
C VAL A 30 -4.65 5.45 0.65
N VAL A 31 -5.54 4.99 1.53
CA VAL A 31 -6.34 3.77 1.31
C VAL A 31 -7.82 4.14 1.18
N VAL A 32 -8.45 3.76 0.07
CA VAL A 32 -9.87 4.03 -0.20
C VAL A 32 -10.69 2.75 -0.03
N GLY A 33 -11.68 2.79 0.86
CA GLY A 33 -12.64 1.69 1.06
C GLY A 33 -13.61 1.57 -0.13
N MET A 34 -13.50 0.49 -0.87
CA MET A 34 -14.24 0.21 -2.12
C MET A 34 -15.23 -0.96 -1.95
N ALA A 35 -15.66 -1.26 -0.72
CA ALA A 35 -16.82 -2.14 -0.48
C ALA A 35 -18.14 -1.47 -0.90
N THR A 36 -19.26 -2.19 -0.78
CA THR A 36 -20.60 -1.73 -1.18
C THR A 36 -20.98 -0.37 -0.62
N CYS A 37 -20.86 -0.17 0.69
CA CYS A 37 -21.15 1.12 1.34
C CYS A 37 -20.22 2.23 0.87
N GLY A 38 -18.92 1.93 0.67
CA GLY A 38 -17.94 2.89 0.18
C GLY A 38 -18.22 3.34 -1.25
N ILE A 39 -18.57 2.40 -2.14
CA ILE A 39 -18.98 2.71 -3.51
C ILE A 39 -20.26 3.55 -3.52
N ALA A 40 -21.25 3.19 -2.70
CA ALA A 40 -22.51 3.94 -2.58
C ALA A 40 -22.30 5.37 -2.05
N ALA A 41 -21.38 5.57 -1.11
CA ALA A 41 -20.99 6.88 -0.59
C ALA A 41 -20.15 7.72 -1.57
N GLY A 42 -19.76 7.17 -2.73
CA GLY A 42 -19.00 7.88 -3.74
C GLY A 42 -17.49 7.68 -3.68
N ALA A 43 -16.99 6.52 -3.26
CA ALA A 43 -15.55 6.23 -3.25
C ALA A 43 -14.88 6.25 -4.65
N ARG A 44 -15.64 5.99 -5.72
CA ARG A 44 -15.12 5.96 -7.11
C ARG A 44 -14.58 7.33 -7.58
N PRO A 45 -15.35 8.44 -7.52
CA PRO A 45 -14.83 9.75 -7.89
C PRO A 45 -13.69 10.21 -6.97
N VAL A 46 -13.72 9.82 -5.69
CA VAL A 46 -12.65 10.12 -4.74
C VAL A 46 -11.33 9.47 -5.15
N LEU A 47 -11.34 8.17 -5.48
CA LEU A 47 -10.15 7.45 -5.96
C LEU A 47 -9.55 8.09 -7.22
N ALA A 48 -10.40 8.46 -8.18
CA ALA A 48 -9.98 9.13 -9.41
C ALA A 48 -9.34 10.50 -9.13
N ALA A 49 -10.00 11.33 -8.32
CA ALA A 49 -9.49 12.65 -7.96
C ALA A 49 -8.14 12.58 -7.24
N PHE A 50 -7.95 11.61 -6.33
CA PHE A 50 -6.65 11.41 -5.69
C PHE A 50 -5.57 11.00 -6.69
N THR A 51 -5.89 10.11 -7.62
CA THR A 51 -4.94 9.66 -8.64
C THR A 51 -4.52 10.82 -9.54
N ASP A 52 -5.47 11.65 -9.95
CA ASP A 52 -5.22 12.83 -10.78
C ASP A 52 -4.39 13.88 -10.03
N GLU A 53 -4.70 14.18 -8.77
CA GLU A 53 -3.96 15.19 -8.00
C GLU A 53 -2.53 14.74 -7.67
N VAL A 54 -2.34 13.47 -7.32
CA VAL A 54 -0.99 12.90 -7.12
C VAL A 54 -0.17 12.99 -8.41
N SER A 55 -0.79 12.70 -9.55
CA SER A 55 -0.15 12.79 -10.86
C SER A 55 0.17 14.23 -11.26
N LYS A 56 -0.79 15.16 -11.11
CA LYS A 56 -0.61 16.59 -11.43
C LYS A 56 0.48 17.25 -10.60
N ARG A 57 0.58 16.87 -9.32
CA ARG A 57 1.56 17.42 -8.37
C ARG A 57 2.88 16.63 -8.36
N ASN A 58 2.96 15.57 -9.17
CA ASN A 58 4.13 14.71 -9.33
C ASN A 58 4.66 14.17 -7.99
N LEU A 59 3.74 13.80 -7.08
CA LEU A 59 4.06 13.31 -5.74
C LEU A 59 4.55 11.86 -5.83
N GLN A 60 5.85 11.66 -5.62
CA GLN A 60 6.47 10.33 -5.68
C GLN A 60 6.40 9.58 -4.34
N ASN A 61 6.04 10.29 -3.28
CA ASN A 61 5.95 9.77 -1.93
C ASN A 61 4.51 9.46 -1.51
N VAL A 62 3.56 9.37 -2.45
CA VAL A 62 2.17 9.04 -2.15
C VAL A 62 1.78 7.76 -2.87
N THR A 63 1.34 6.77 -2.12
CA THR A 63 0.84 5.50 -2.65
C THR A 63 -0.67 5.43 -2.44
N ILE A 64 -1.43 5.36 -3.53
CA ILE A 64 -2.89 5.20 -3.49
C ILE A 64 -3.21 3.71 -3.61
N ALA A 65 -3.96 3.18 -2.65
CA ALA A 65 -4.42 1.81 -2.63
C ALA A 65 -5.94 1.74 -2.44
N GLN A 66 -6.56 0.73 -3.03
CA GLN A 66 -7.96 0.39 -2.80
C GLN A 66 -8.05 -0.78 -1.83
N THR A 67 -9.01 -0.74 -0.91
CA THR A 67 -9.30 -1.81 0.05
C THR A 67 -10.78 -2.19 0.02
N GLY A 68 -11.13 -3.33 0.62
CA GLY A 68 -12.50 -3.81 0.73
C GLY A 68 -13.30 -3.11 1.84
N CYS A 69 -14.00 -3.90 2.65
CA CYS A 69 -14.79 -3.38 3.77
C CYS A 69 -13.85 -2.93 4.91
N ILE A 70 -14.04 -1.71 5.40
CA ILE A 70 -13.25 -1.14 6.51
C ILE A 70 -14.01 -1.15 7.84
N GLY A 71 -15.20 -1.77 7.89
CA GLY A 71 -15.99 -1.90 9.11
C GLY A 71 -16.69 -0.63 9.58
N ILE A 72 -16.80 0.40 8.72
CA ILE A 72 -17.45 1.69 9.05
C ILE A 72 -18.73 1.93 8.22
N CYS A 73 -19.62 0.96 8.22
CA CYS A 73 -20.93 1.13 7.59
C CYS A 73 -21.78 2.07 8.46
N GLN A 74 -21.82 3.36 8.11
CA GLN A 74 -22.77 4.34 8.66
C GLN A 74 -23.99 4.45 7.76
#